data_AF-A0A2A5CA80-F1
#
_entry.id   AF-A0A2A5CA80-F1
#
_cell.length_a   1.000
_cell.length_b   1.000
_cell.length_c   1.000
_cell.angle_alpha   90.00
_cell.angle_beta   90.00
_cell.angle_gamma   90.00
#
_symmetry.space_group_name_H-M   'P 1'
#
loop_
_entity.id
_entity.type
_entity.pdbx_description
1 polymer ?
#
loop_
_entity_poly.entity_id
_entity_poly.type
_entity_poly.pdbx_seq_one_letter_code
_entity_poly.pdbx_strand_id
1 'polypeptide(L)'
;MFENFLNILIAPKKAFPLIKEKPSWFLPWLLISVLAASVQFGFYSLVDAEYLLDQLVQQSLLPGMGTNDLRVILQPVVDNKKILAISSAIGVPVGLLVLFLSNSIYFAFISKFTDDNVGFKRWFALSAWCTVPTVFSALGGWLVIITSGGLIDMNALNPFSFNFLFKTEGTFTGLFSFVNVITLWTLSLLILGYKNFTSSSTLKAALVVVLPYLLIFAIWALVLLL
;
A
#
# COMPACT_ATOMS: atom_id res chain seq x y z
N MET A 1 -9.65 -17.56 -13.98
CA MET A 1 -9.04 -16.82 -12.85
C MET A 1 -7.83 -16.01 -13.30
N PHE A 2 -6.86 -16.58 -14.04
CA PHE A 2 -5.74 -15.81 -14.59
C PHE A 2 -6.17 -14.65 -15.49
N GLU A 3 -7.18 -14.85 -16.33
CA GLU A 3 -7.78 -13.79 -17.16
C GLU A 3 -8.29 -12.59 -16.35
N ASN A 4 -8.69 -12.78 -15.09
CA ASN A 4 -9.14 -11.67 -14.25
C ASN A 4 -7.98 -10.72 -13.88
N PHE A 5 -6.75 -11.20 -13.81
CA PHE A 5 -5.58 -10.33 -13.58
C PHE A 5 -5.32 -9.42 -14.78
N LEU A 6 -5.38 -9.97 -16.00
CA LEU A 6 -5.22 -9.15 -17.19
C LEU A 6 -6.41 -8.20 -17.37
N ASN A 7 -7.63 -8.72 -17.15
CA ASN A 7 -8.85 -7.93 -17.29
C ASN A 7 -8.91 -6.82 -16.24
N ILE A 8 -8.52 -7.01 -14.98
CA ILE A 8 -8.57 -5.91 -14.00
C ILE A 8 -7.61 -4.76 -14.36
N LEU A 9 -6.50 -5.06 -15.03
CA LEU A 9 -5.52 -4.07 -15.49
C LEU A 9 -5.96 -3.37 -16.78
N ILE A 10 -6.45 -4.12 -17.77
CA ILE A 10 -6.65 -3.62 -19.15
C ILE A 10 -8.14 -3.45 -19.50
N ALA A 11 -9.01 -4.29 -18.96
CA ALA A 11 -10.44 -4.31 -19.26
C ALA A 11 -11.31 -4.42 -18.00
N PRO A 12 -11.17 -3.52 -17.00
CA PRO A 12 -11.72 -3.71 -15.66
C PRO A 12 -13.25 -3.87 -15.65
N LYS A 13 -13.95 -3.23 -16.61
CA LYS A 13 -15.40 -3.37 -16.79
C LYS A 13 -15.84 -4.83 -17.07
N LYS A 14 -14.97 -5.65 -17.67
CA LYS A 14 -15.21 -7.09 -17.88
C LYS A 14 -14.90 -7.91 -16.62
N ALA A 15 -13.94 -7.47 -15.80
CA ALA A 15 -13.54 -8.16 -14.59
C ALA A 15 -14.58 -8.03 -13.45
N PHE A 16 -15.15 -6.84 -13.25
CA PHE A 16 -16.03 -6.59 -12.09
C PHE A 16 -17.26 -7.52 -12.01
N PRO A 17 -18.03 -7.77 -13.09
CA PRO A 17 -19.16 -8.71 -13.01
C PRO A 17 -18.72 -10.10 -12.57
N LEU A 18 -17.58 -10.59 -13.07
CA LEU A 18 -17.03 -11.90 -12.72
C LEU A 18 -16.62 -11.96 -11.24
N ILE A 19 -16.00 -10.89 -10.73
CA ILE A 19 -15.64 -10.76 -9.31
C ILE A 19 -16.90 -10.70 -8.43
N LYS A 20 -17.96 -10.00 -8.88
CA LYS A 20 -19.23 -9.88 -8.16
C LYS A 20 -19.95 -11.22 -8.04
N GLU A 21 -19.96 -11.99 -9.13
CA GLU A 21 -20.59 -13.30 -9.22
C GLU A 21 -19.84 -14.34 -8.37
N LYS A 22 -18.50 -14.38 -8.52
CA LYS A 22 -17.61 -15.31 -7.81
C LYS A 22 -16.55 -14.54 -7.02
N PRO A 23 -16.90 -14.05 -5.80
CA PRO A 23 -16.02 -13.20 -5.01
C PRO A 23 -14.87 -14.01 -4.40
N SER A 24 -13.79 -14.17 -5.16
CA SER A 24 -12.51 -14.70 -4.72
C SER A 24 -11.56 -13.56 -4.37
N TRP A 25 -10.82 -13.72 -3.28
CA TRP A 25 -9.88 -12.70 -2.79
C TRP A 25 -8.47 -13.27 -2.57
N PHE A 26 -8.36 -14.58 -2.32
CA PHE A 26 -7.11 -15.21 -1.93
C PHE A 26 -6.03 -15.11 -3.01
N LEU A 27 -6.40 -15.31 -4.28
CA LEU A 27 -5.44 -15.31 -5.38
C LEU A 27 -4.78 -13.93 -5.60
N PRO A 28 -5.51 -12.80 -5.73
CA PRO A 28 -4.87 -11.49 -5.80
C PRO A 28 -4.13 -11.14 -4.51
N TRP A 29 -4.67 -11.49 -3.33
CA TRP A 29 -3.96 -11.28 -2.07
C TRP A 29 -2.61 -11.99 -2.04
N LEU A 30 -2.57 -13.28 -2.40
CA LEU A 30 -1.35 -14.09 -2.36
C LEU A 30 -0.30 -13.54 -3.33
N LEU A 31 -0.69 -13.21 -4.56
CA LEU A 31 0.23 -12.65 -5.55
C LEU A 31 0.87 -11.36 -5.03
N ILE A 32 0.05 -10.42 -4.56
CA ILE A 32 0.55 -9.12 -4.07
C ILE A 32 1.36 -9.30 -2.79
N SER A 33 0.93 -10.18 -1.89
CA SER A 33 1.66 -10.48 -0.66
C SER A 33 3.05 -11.01 -0.94
N VAL A 34 3.18 -12.00 -1.84
CA VAL A 34 4.49 -12.58 -2.19
C VAL A 34 5.40 -11.53 -2.82
N LEU A 35 4.88 -10.76 -3.78
CA LEU A 35 5.69 -9.75 -4.48
C LEU A 35 6.13 -8.62 -3.54
N ALA A 36 5.22 -8.04 -2.76
CA ALA A 36 5.55 -6.95 -1.86
C ALA A 36 6.40 -7.42 -0.66
N ALA A 37 6.15 -8.62 -0.12
CA ALA A 37 6.99 -9.23 0.91
C ALA A 37 8.41 -9.50 0.38
N SER A 38 8.54 -9.93 -0.89
CA SER A 38 9.86 -10.15 -1.51
C SER A 38 10.68 -8.86 -1.59
N VAL A 39 10.04 -7.71 -1.87
CA VAL A 39 10.72 -6.41 -1.91
C VAL A 39 11.20 -6.02 -0.51
N GLN A 40 10.37 -6.17 0.51
CA GLN A 40 10.76 -5.89 1.90
C GLN A 40 11.91 -6.78 2.36
N PHE A 41 11.80 -8.08 2.10
CA PHE A 41 12.85 -9.04 2.42
C PHE A 41 14.15 -8.71 1.67
N GLY A 42 14.05 -8.41 0.37
CA GLY A 42 15.17 -8.05 -0.49
C GLY A 42 15.89 -6.78 -0.03
N PHE A 43 15.13 -5.73 0.33
CA PHE A 43 15.66 -4.49 0.88
C PHE A 43 16.56 -4.74 2.09
N TYR A 44 16.02 -5.33 3.16
CA TYR A 44 16.80 -5.56 4.39
C TYR A 44 17.94 -6.57 4.21
N SER A 45 17.82 -7.48 3.24
CA SER A 45 18.88 -8.45 2.94
C SER A 45 20.06 -7.84 2.17
N LEU A 46 19.81 -6.82 1.34
CA LEU A 46 20.80 -6.26 0.41
C LEU A 46 21.27 -4.85 0.76
N VAL A 47 20.55 -4.13 1.62
CA VAL A 47 20.95 -2.81 2.10
C VAL A 47 22.24 -2.92 2.93
N ASP A 48 23.14 -1.95 2.73
CA ASP A 48 24.33 -1.80 3.54
C ASP A 48 23.96 -1.61 5.03
N ALA A 49 24.70 -2.27 5.92
CA ALA A 49 24.36 -2.25 7.35
C ALA A 49 24.56 -0.87 7.97
N GLU A 50 25.68 -0.20 7.65
CA GLU A 50 26.00 1.10 8.21
C GLU A 50 25.04 2.16 7.70
N TYR A 51 24.74 2.10 6.40
CA TYR A 51 23.75 2.99 5.79
C TYR A 51 22.34 2.78 6.37
N LEU A 52 21.93 1.52 6.60
CA LEU A 52 20.66 1.23 7.27
C LEU A 52 20.64 1.76 8.71
N LEU A 53 21.74 1.64 9.45
CA LEU A 53 21.87 2.18 10.79
C LEU A 53 21.67 3.70 10.79
N ASP A 54 22.33 4.41 9.87
CA ASP A 54 22.18 5.85 9.71
C ASP A 54 20.72 6.25 9.46
N GLN A 55 20.04 5.52 8.58
CA GLN A 55 18.62 5.76 8.31
C GLN A 55 17.74 5.54 9.52
N LEU A 56 17.94 4.44 10.26
CA LEU A 56 17.16 4.14 11.46
C LEU A 56 17.38 5.19 12.56
N VAL A 57 18.62 5.68 12.69
CA VAL A 57 18.96 6.75 13.64
C VAL A 57 18.29 8.06 13.24
N GLN A 58 18.32 8.42 11.95
CA GLN A 58 17.64 9.63 11.43
C GLN A 58 16.12 9.57 11.56
N GLN A 59 15.54 8.37 11.40
CA GLN A 59 14.09 8.17 11.50
C GLN A 59 13.61 7.95 12.95
N SER A 60 14.52 7.78 13.92
CA SER A 60 14.15 7.52 15.30
C SER A 60 13.46 8.72 15.91
N LEU A 61 12.26 8.50 16.45
CA LEU A 61 11.45 9.51 17.13
C LEU A 61 11.68 9.53 18.64
N LEU A 62 12.74 8.89 19.15
CA LEU A 62 13.03 8.83 20.60
C LEU A 62 13.50 10.19 21.11
N PRO A 63 12.64 10.97 21.81
CA PRO A 63 12.96 12.34 22.18
C PRO A 63 14.04 12.36 23.27
N GLY A 64 15.03 13.25 23.12
CA GLY A 64 16.04 13.50 24.16
C GLY A 64 17.20 12.51 24.21
N MET A 65 17.31 11.59 23.24
CA MET A 65 18.43 10.65 23.14
C MET A 65 19.48 11.15 22.14
N GLY A 66 20.77 11.10 22.50
CA GLY A 66 21.86 11.47 21.60
C GLY A 66 22.05 10.47 20.46
N THR A 67 22.57 10.93 19.32
CA THR A 67 22.82 10.09 18.12
C THR A 67 23.69 8.87 18.42
N ASN A 68 24.70 9.02 19.28
CA ASN A 68 25.58 7.91 19.66
C ASN A 68 24.84 6.84 20.49
N ASP A 69 23.98 7.25 21.40
CA ASP A 69 23.18 6.33 22.21
C ASP A 69 22.17 5.56 21.33
N LEU A 70 21.55 6.26 20.38
CA LEU A 70 20.67 5.64 19.37
C LEU A 70 21.40 4.60 18.54
N ARG A 71 22.62 4.90 18.08
CA ARG A 71 23.44 3.94 17.34
C ARG A 71 23.72 2.69 18.16
N VAL A 72 24.10 2.82 19.43
CA VAL A 72 24.34 1.66 20.32
C VAL A 72 23.08 0.81 20.49
N ILE A 73 21.90 1.42 20.62
CA ILE A 73 20.62 0.70 20.77
C ILE A 73 20.17 0.01 19.49
N LEU A 74 20.40 0.64 18.34
CA LEU A 74 19.96 0.14 17.03
C LEU A 74 20.96 -0.82 16.39
N GLN A 75 22.24 -0.80 16.82
CA GLN A 75 23.27 -1.69 16.29
C GLN A 75 22.86 -3.17 16.35
N PRO A 76 22.37 -3.73 17.47
CA PRO A 76 21.94 -5.14 17.52
C PRO A 76 20.77 -5.46 16.57
N VAL A 77 19.92 -4.47 16.30
CA VAL A 77 18.79 -4.59 15.37
C VAL A 77 19.30 -4.71 13.94
N VAL A 78 20.29 -3.89 13.59
CA VAL A 78 20.98 -3.93 12.29
C VAL A 78 21.87 -5.16 12.17
N ASP A 79 22.61 -5.57 13.20
CA ASP A 79 23.42 -6.80 13.17
C ASP A 79 22.56 -8.03 12.86
N ASN A 80 21.28 -7.97 13.22
CA ASN A 80 20.29 -8.99 12.96
C ASN A 80 19.33 -8.63 11.80
N LYS A 81 19.84 -8.09 10.68
CA LYS A 81 19.04 -7.74 9.48
C LYS A 81 18.06 -8.82 9.02
N LYS A 82 18.37 -10.10 9.26
CA LYS A 82 17.46 -11.21 8.93
C LYS A 82 16.13 -11.12 9.68
N ILE A 83 16.13 -10.72 10.95
CA ILE A 83 14.90 -10.53 11.73
C ILE A 83 14.09 -9.35 11.16
N LEU A 84 14.76 -8.25 10.79
CA LEU A 84 14.10 -7.12 10.12
C LEU A 84 13.49 -7.54 8.78
N ALA A 85 14.24 -8.28 7.96
CA ALA A 85 13.79 -8.79 6.67
C ALA A 85 12.55 -9.69 6.82
N ILE A 86 12.57 -10.63 7.77
CA ILE A 86 11.45 -11.56 7.98
C ILE A 86 10.23 -10.83 8.56
N SER A 87 10.42 -10.00 9.59
CA SER A 87 9.31 -9.29 10.24
C SER A 87 8.62 -8.31 9.29
N SER A 88 9.39 -7.53 8.51
CA SER A 88 8.84 -6.64 7.48
C SER A 88 8.12 -7.41 6.37
N ALA A 89 8.69 -8.53 5.90
CA ALA A 89 8.08 -9.38 4.88
C ALA A 89 6.75 -10.00 5.36
N ILE A 90 6.65 -10.43 6.62
CA ILE A 90 5.41 -10.98 7.21
C ILE A 90 4.37 -9.88 7.46
N GLY A 91 4.81 -8.68 7.83
CA GLY A 91 3.91 -7.55 8.07
C GLY A 91 3.07 -7.18 6.85
N VAL A 92 3.62 -7.34 5.65
CA VAL A 92 2.94 -7.00 4.38
C VAL A 92 1.63 -7.78 4.15
N PRO A 93 1.63 -9.13 4.12
CA PRO A 93 0.39 -9.90 3.94
C PRO A 93 -0.69 -9.56 4.97
N VAL A 94 -0.29 -9.33 6.23
CA VAL A 94 -1.20 -8.97 7.32
C VAL A 94 -1.78 -7.57 7.08
N GLY A 95 -0.94 -6.60 6.75
CA GLY A 95 -1.37 -5.23 6.43
C GLY A 95 -2.36 -5.18 5.26
N LEU A 96 -2.16 -6.00 4.22
CA LEU A 96 -3.11 -6.11 3.11
C LEU A 96 -4.47 -6.66 3.55
N LEU A 97 -4.52 -7.68 4.41
CA LEU A 97 -5.78 -8.21 4.93
C LEU A 97 -6.51 -7.17 5.78
N VAL A 98 -5.78 -6.41 6.61
CA VAL A 98 -6.34 -5.31 7.40
C VAL A 98 -6.92 -4.24 6.46
N LEU A 99 -6.19 -3.84 5.42
CA LEU A 99 -6.69 -2.88 4.42
C LEU A 99 -7.97 -3.36 3.74
N PHE A 100 -8.02 -4.63 3.30
CA PHE A 100 -9.21 -5.19 2.66
C PHE A 100 -10.38 -5.26 3.63
N LEU A 101 -10.12 -5.64 4.88
CA LEU A 101 -11.12 -5.70 5.94
C LEU A 101 -11.69 -4.30 6.20
N SER A 102 -10.85 -3.29 6.38
CA SER A 102 -11.26 -1.90 6.60
C SER A 102 -12.15 -1.38 5.46
N ASN A 103 -11.71 -1.53 4.20
CA ASN A 103 -12.50 -1.12 3.03
C ASN A 103 -13.84 -1.87 2.97
N SER A 104 -13.84 -3.16 3.28
CA SER A 104 -15.04 -4.00 3.20
C SER A 104 -16.05 -3.72 4.28
N ILE A 105 -15.60 -3.46 5.51
CA ILE A 105 -16.45 -3.03 6.61
C ILE A 105 -17.10 -1.69 6.24
N TYR A 106 -16.30 -0.74 5.76
CA TYR A 106 -16.79 0.56 5.33
C TYR A 106 -17.85 0.44 4.23
N PHE A 107 -17.56 -0.27 3.13
CA PHE A 107 -18.52 -0.41 2.04
C PHE A 107 -19.75 -1.22 2.44
N ALA A 108 -19.60 -2.29 3.24
CA ALA A 108 -20.74 -3.04 3.75
C ALA A 108 -21.63 -2.19 4.66
N PHE A 109 -21.05 -1.26 5.42
CA PHE A 109 -21.81 -0.29 6.19
C PHE A 109 -22.61 0.64 5.28
N ILE A 110 -21.99 1.21 4.24
CA ILE A 110 -22.69 2.04 3.26
C ILE A 110 -23.82 1.27 2.55
N SER A 111 -23.57 0.01 2.17
CA SER A 111 -24.56 -0.87 1.53
C SER A 111 -25.84 -1.06 2.35
N LYS A 112 -25.80 -0.91 3.69
CA LYS A 112 -27.00 -0.96 4.54
C LYS A 112 -27.94 0.23 4.32
N PHE A 113 -27.46 1.32 3.73
CA PHE A 113 -28.23 2.54 3.47
C PHE A 113 -28.55 2.74 1.98
N THR A 114 -28.03 1.90 1.09
CA THR A 114 -28.12 2.09 -0.36
C THR A 114 -28.91 1.02 -1.11
N ASP A 115 -29.55 0.08 -0.41
CA ASP A 115 -30.38 -1.02 -0.95
C ASP A 115 -29.72 -1.80 -2.12
N ASP A 116 -28.39 -1.77 -2.19
CA ASP A 116 -27.63 -2.36 -3.31
C ASP A 116 -27.43 -3.88 -3.19
N ASN A 117 -27.81 -4.47 -2.04
CA ASN A 117 -27.69 -5.90 -1.74
C ASN A 117 -26.27 -6.47 -1.95
N VAL A 118 -25.24 -5.65 -1.77
CA VAL A 118 -23.84 -6.08 -1.87
C VAL A 118 -23.31 -6.49 -0.50
N GLY A 119 -23.12 -7.80 -0.31
CA GLY A 119 -22.58 -8.34 0.94
C GLY A 119 -21.06 -8.14 1.11
N PHE A 120 -20.60 -8.20 2.36
CA PHE A 120 -19.19 -8.02 2.77
C PHE A 120 -18.17 -8.79 1.91
N LYS A 121 -18.43 -10.07 1.61
CA LYS A 121 -17.51 -10.92 0.83
C LYS A 121 -17.21 -10.35 -0.56
N ARG A 122 -18.18 -9.69 -1.20
CA ARG A 122 -18.01 -9.04 -2.50
C ARG A 122 -17.12 -7.80 -2.36
N TRP A 123 -17.32 -6.99 -1.31
CA TRP A 123 -16.46 -5.84 -1.03
C TRP A 123 -15.02 -6.24 -0.71
N PHE A 124 -14.83 -7.36 -0.02
CA PHE A 124 -13.51 -7.90 0.29
C PHE A 124 -12.79 -8.40 -0.96
N ALA A 125 -13.49 -9.14 -1.82
CA ALA A 125 -12.96 -9.53 -3.12
C ALA A 125 -12.63 -8.31 -3.98
N LEU A 126 -13.51 -7.32 -4.05
CA LEU A 126 -13.25 -6.10 -4.82
C LEU A 126 -11.99 -5.39 -4.32
N SER A 127 -11.85 -5.21 -3.01
CA SER A 127 -10.68 -4.58 -2.40
C SER A 127 -9.38 -5.30 -2.76
N ALA A 128 -9.40 -6.64 -2.71
CA ALA A 128 -8.24 -7.46 -3.08
C ALA A 128 -7.89 -7.39 -4.57
N TRP A 129 -8.88 -7.43 -5.46
CA TRP A 129 -8.63 -7.34 -6.90
C TRP A 129 -8.18 -5.95 -7.33
N CYS A 130 -8.67 -4.89 -6.69
CA CYS A 130 -8.27 -3.53 -7.01
C CYS A 130 -6.82 -3.22 -6.64
N THR A 131 -6.16 -3.99 -5.77
CA THR A 131 -4.72 -3.84 -5.50
C THR A 131 -3.82 -4.52 -6.52
N VAL A 132 -4.34 -5.23 -7.52
CA VAL A 132 -3.49 -5.88 -8.54
C VAL A 132 -2.49 -4.94 -9.24
N PRO A 133 -2.78 -3.65 -9.51
CA PRO A 133 -1.79 -2.72 -10.05
C PRO A 133 -0.51 -2.57 -9.21
N THR A 134 -0.53 -2.91 -7.91
CA THR A 134 0.68 -2.81 -7.05
C THR A 134 1.78 -3.79 -7.43
N VAL A 135 1.53 -4.74 -8.34
CA VAL A 135 2.61 -5.51 -9.00
C VAL A 135 3.65 -4.56 -9.59
N PHE A 136 3.24 -3.45 -10.21
CA PHE A 136 4.16 -2.48 -10.80
C PHE A 136 5.04 -1.81 -9.74
N SER A 137 4.47 -1.46 -8.57
CA SER A 137 5.25 -0.95 -7.44
C SER A 137 6.32 -1.94 -6.99
N ALA A 138 5.98 -3.23 -6.91
CA ALA A 138 6.96 -4.26 -6.51
C ALA A 138 8.09 -4.42 -7.53
N LEU A 139 7.78 -4.38 -8.83
CA LEU A 139 8.79 -4.40 -9.90
C LEU A 139 9.70 -3.18 -9.83
N GLY A 140 9.13 -1.98 -9.61
CA GLY A 140 9.91 -0.76 -9.44
C GLY A 140 10.82 -0.80 -8.21
N GLY A 141 10.31 -1.30 -7.08
CA GLY A 141 11.10 -1.48 -5.85
C GLY A 141 12.29 -2.42 -6.07
N TRP A 142 12.10 -3.55 -6.75
CA TRP A 142 13.20 -4.45 -7.10
C TRP A 142 14.23 -3.82 -8.05
N LEU A 143 13.77 -3.05 -9.03
CA LEU A 143 14.67 -2.32 -9.93
C LEU A 143 15.57 -1.36 -9.15
N VAL A 144 15.02 -0.61 -8.21
CA VAL A 144 15.78 0.28 -7.31
C VAL A 144 16.74 -0.53 -6.45
N ILE A 145 16.28 -1.66 -5.88
CA ILE A 145 17.11 -2.57 -5.08
C ILE A 145 18.39 -2.97 -5.83
N ILE A 146 18.23 -3.48 -7.05
CA ILE A 146 19.33 -4.05 -7.83
C ILE A 146 20.28 -2.97 -8.38
N THR A 147 19.77 -1.77 -8.66
CA THR A 147 20.56 -0.69 -9.32
C THR A 147 21.33 0.21 -8.35
N SER A 148 20.99 0.18 -7.06
CA SER A 148 21.55 1.09 -6.05
C SER A 148 22.96 0.78 -5.53
N GLY A 149 23.42 -0.47 -5.69
CA GLY A 149 24.64 -0.95 -5.01
C GLY A 149 24.53 -1.09 -3.48
N GLY A 150 23.32 -1.16 -2.91
CA GLY A 150 23.10 -1.37 -1.47
C GLY A 150 22.88 -0.10 -0.65
N LEU A 151 23.00 1.09 -1.25
CA LEU A 151 22.74 2.38 -0.61
C LEU A 151 21.34 2.89 -0.99
N ILE A 152 20.30 2.39 -0.30
CA ILE A 152 18.89 2.63 -0.65
C ILE A 152 18.09 3.23 0.50
N ASP A 153 17.42 4.34 0.22
CA ASP A 153 16.36 4.84 1.09
C ASP A 153 15.11 3.97 1.08
N MET A 154 14.54 3.75 2.26
CA MET A 154 13.26 3.04 2.40
C MET A 154 12.16 3.68 1.52
N ASN A 155 12.18 5.01 1.38
CA ASN A 155 11.24 5.73 0.51
C ASN A 155 11.44 5.42 -0.98
N ALA A 156 12.66 5.08 -1.41
CA ALA A 156 12.98 4.73 -2.78
C ALA A 156 12.42 3.36 -3.19
N LEU A 157 11.99 2.52 -2.25
CA LEU A 157 11.27 1.27 -2.53
C LEU A 157 9.92 1.50 -3.22
N ASN A 158 9.38 2.72 -3.18
CA ASN A 158 8.20 3.12 -3.93
C ASN A 158 8.54 4.21 -4.96
N PRO A 159 9.13 3.85 -6.11
CA PRO A 159 9.58 4.82 -7.11
C PRO A 159 8.41 5.51 -7.85
N PHE A 160 7.16 5.10 -7.61
CA PHE A 160 5.98 5.75 -8.15
C PHE A 160 5.37 6.78 -7.19
N SER A 161 5.95 6.92 -5.98
CA SER A 161 5.51 7.92 -5.01
C SER A 161 5.74 9.32 -5.52
N PHE A 162 4.84 10.22 -5.15
CA PHE A 162 4.96 11.63 -5.50
C PHE A 162 6.23 12.22 -4.90
N ASN A 163 6.63 11.74 -3.71
CA ASN A 163 7.91 12.12 -3.14
C ASN A 163 9.08 11.71 -4.05
N PHE A 164 9.14 10.45 -4.50
CA PHE A 164 10.21 10.01 -5.39
C PHE A 164 10.21 10.75 -6.74
N LEU A 165 9.03 10.97 -7.32
CA LEU A 165 8.88 11.59 -8.64
C LEU A 165 9.17 13.10 -8.64
N PHE A 166 8.76 13.81 -7.59
CA PHE A 166 8.87 15.27 -7.51
C PHE A 166 9.95 15.74 -6.53
N LYS A 167 10.63 14.82 -5.85
CA LYS A 167 11.66 15.09 -4.83
C LYS A 167 11.16 16.10 -3.80
N THR A 168 10.03 15.78 -3.18
CA THR A 168 9.36 16.70 -2.26
C THR A 168 10.11 16.80 -0.94
N GLU A 169 10.33 18.03 -0.47
CA GLU A 169 10.99 18.31 0.79
C GLU A 169 10.06 19.06 1.74
N GLY A 170 10.34 18.97 3.04
CA GLY A 170 9.62 19.69 4.09
C GLY A 170 8.50 18.90 4.77
N THR A 171 7.61 19.63 5.43
CA THR A 171 6.61 19.10 6.38
C THR A 171 5.73 17.99 5.82
N PHE A 172 5.43 18.04 4.51
CA PHE A 172 4.52 17.10 3.86
C PHE A 172 5.20 15.96 3.09
N THR A 173 6.54 15.83 3.14
CA THR A 173 7.26 14.75 2.45
C THR A 173 6.72 13.37 2.79
N GLY A 174 6.36 13.13 4.06
CA GLY A 174 5.71 11.89 4.49
C GLY A 174 4.41 11.60 3.73
N LEU A 175 3.53 12.58 3.57
CA LEU A 175 2.28 12.43 2.81
C LEU A 175 2.55 12.08 1.34
N PHE A 176 3.50 12.77 0.71
CA PHE A 176 3.89 12.54 -0.68
C PHE A 176 4.58 11.17 -0.89
N SER A 177 5.18 10.57 0.14
CA SER A 177 5.68 9.20 0.08
C SER A 177 4.56 8.16 0.01
N PHE A 178 3.39 8.44 0.61
CA PHE A 178 2.24 7.53 0.57
C PHE A 178 1.44 7.66 -0.73
N VAL A 179 1.20 8.88 -1.19
CA VAL A 179 0.47 9.12 -2.44
C VAL A 179 1.36 8.79 -3.63
N ASN A 180 0.91 7.87 -4.49
CA ASN A 180 1.66 7.42 -5.64
C ASN A 180 0.74 7.11 -6.84
N VAL A 181 1.33 7.05 -8.04
CA VAL A 181 0.56 6.81 -9.29
C VAL A 181 -0.27 5.52 -9.20
N ILE A 182 0.25 4.48 -8.54
CA ILE A 182 -0.43 3.20 -8.39
C ILE A 182 -1.60 3.28 -7.40
N THR A 183 -1.52 4.10 -6.34
CA THR A 183 -2.66 4.33 -5.43
C THR A 183 -3.81 5.04 -6.15
N LEU A 184 -3.51 5.98 -7.04
CA LEU A 184 -4.53 6.63 -7.86
C LEU A 184 -5.20 5.64 -8.82
N TRP A 185 -4.43 4.70 -9.36
CA TRP A 185 -4.97 3.61 -10.17
C TRP A 185 -5.88 2.69 -9.34
N THR A 186 -5.42 2.23 -8.17
CA THR A 186 -6.21 1.41 -7.25
C THR A 186 -7.52 2.10 -6.85
N LEU A 187 -7.48 3.40 -6.52
CA LEU A 187 -8.67 4.20 -6.22
C LEU A 187 -9.61 4.29 -7.42
N SER A 188 -9.08 4.53 -8.62
CA SER A 188 -9.87 4.56 -9.85
C SER A 188 -10.58 3.23 -10.09
N LEU A 189 -9.90 2.10 -9.86
CA LEU A 189 -10.52 0.77 -9.95
C LEU A 189 -11.58 0.55 -8.88
N LEU A 190 -11.34 0.98 -7.64
CA LEU A 190 -12.34 0.90 -6.57
C LEU A 190 -13.59 1.70 -6.91
N ILE A 191 -13.46 2.91 -7.47
CA ILE A 191 -14.59 3.74 -7.93
C ILE A 191 -15.39 3.00 -9.02
N LEU A 192 -14.70 2.47 -10.04
CA LEU A 192 -15.36 1.75 -11.13
C LEU A 192 -16.03 0.45 -10.65
N GLY A 193 -15.39 -0.27 -9.72
CA GLY A 193 -15.90 -1.48 -9.13
C GLY A 193 -17.10 -1.23 -8.23
N TYR A 194 -17.02 -0.24 -7.36
CA TYR A 194 -18.13 0.20 -6.51
C TYR A 194 -19.34 0.61 -7.36
N LYS A 195 -19.10 1.41 -8.41
CA LYS A 195 -20.13 1.79 -9.39
C LYS A 195 -20.78 0.55 -10.03
N ASN A 196 -19.99 -0.42 -10.45
CA ASN A 196 -20.49 -1.65 -11.07
C ASN A 196 -21.29 -2.50 -10.08
N PHE A 197 -20.88 -2.56 -8.81
CA PHE A 197 -21.53 -3.39 -7.80
C PHE A 197 -22.86 -2.80 -7.34
N THR A 198 -22.98 -1.48 -7.30
CA THR A 198 -24.15 -0.75 -6.77
C THR A 198 -25.04 -0.13 -7.84
N SER A 199 -24.62 -0.16 -9.12
CA SER A 199 -25.28 0.55 -10.22
C SER A 199 -25.44 2.06 -9.97
N SER A 200 -24.58 2.64 -9.13
CA SER A 200 -24.62 4.07 -8.78
C SER A 200 -24.07 4.99 -9.87
N SER A 201 -24.27 6.30 -9.72
CA SER A 201 -23.59 7.28 -10.58
C SER A 201 -22.09 7.33 -10.28
N THR A 202 -21.27 7.75 -11.26
CA THR A 202 -19.81 7.87 -11.07
C THR A 202 -19.46 8.82 -9.92
N LEU A 203 -20.18 9.93 -9.80
CA LEU A 203 -19.96 10.90 -8.73
C LEU A 203 -20.24 10.30 -7.34
N LYS A 204 -21.36 9.59 -7.18
CA LYS A 204 -21.68 8.91 -5.92
C LYS A 204 -20.61 7.88 -5.56
N ALA A 205 -20.20 7.06 -6.53
CA ALA A 205 -19.14 6.08 -6.33
C ALA A 205 -17.80 6.74 -5.94
N ALA A 206 -17.43 7.83 -6.62
CA ALA A 206 -16.22 8.58 -6.32
C ALA A 206 -16.23 9.15 -4.90
N LEU A 207 -17.32 9.82 -4.52
CA LEU A 207 -17.47 10.39 -3.17
C LEU A 207 -17.38 9.31 -2.09
N VAL A 208 -18.09 8.19 -2.25
CA VAL A 208 -18.04 7.10 -1.26
C VAL A 208 -16.64 6.51 -1.16
N VAL A 209 -16.00 6.19 -2.28
CA VAL A 209 -14.68 5.53 -2.27
C VAL A 209 -13.57 6.45 -1.75
N VAL A 210 -13.60 7.73 -2.12
CA VAL A 210 -12.51 8.67 -1.84
C VAL A 210 -12.62 9.29 -0.44
N LEU A 211 -13.83 9.39 0.13
CA LEU A 211 -14.07 10.03 1.43
C LEU A 211 -13.17 9.52 2.57
N PRO A 212 -13.00 8.20 2.81
CA PRO A 212 -12.12 7.72 3.88
C PRO A 212 -10.68 8.18 3.71
N TYR A 213 -10.17 8.17 2.48
CA TYR A 213 -8.80 8.56 2.17
C TYR A 213 -8.61 10.06 2.39
N LEU A 214 -9.57 10.90 1.95
CA LEU A 214 -9.54 12.34 2.20
C LEU A 214 -9.54 12.67 3.69
N LEU A 215 -10.34 11.98 4.50
CA LEU A 215 -10.37 12.19 5.94
C LEU A 215 -9.02 11.83 6.59
N ILE A 216 -8.43 10.70 6.22
CA ILE A 216 -7.11 10.28 6.74
C ILE A 216 -6.04 11.32 6.36
N PHE A 217 -5.99 11.73 5.09
CA PHE A 217 -5.00 12.71 4.64
C PHE A 217 -5.22 14.10 5.24
N ALA A 218 -6.47 14.53 5.42
CA ALA A 218 -6.77 15.81 6.07
C ALA A 218 -6.36 15.81 7.55
N ILE A 219 -6.67 14.75 8.30
CA ILE A 219 -6.26 14.61 9.70
C ILE A 219 -4.74 14.60 9.80
N TRP A 220 -4.06 13.83 8.95
CA TRP A 220 -2.60 13.79 8.97
C TRP A 220 -1.97 15.15 8.61
N ALA A 221 -2.49 15.85 7.59
CA ALA A 221 -2.02 17.19 7.25
C ALA A 221 -2.25 18.19 8.40
N LEU A 222 -3.37 18.11 9.12
CA LEU A 222 -3.62 18.93 10.29
C LEU A 222 -2.62 18.65 11.42
N VAL A 223 -2.35 17.37 11.72
CA VAL A 223 -1.35 16.99 12.73
C VAL A 223 0.05 17.51 12.39
N LEU A 224 0.42 17.54 11.11
CA LEU A 224 1.71 18.07 10.66
C LEU A 224 1.83 19.60 10.76
N LEU A 225 0.70 20.31 10.85
CA LEU A 225 0.63 21.78 10.95
C LEU A 225 0.51 22.27 12.40
N LEU A 226 0.25 21.38 13.35
CA LEU A 226 0.16 21.65 14.79
C LEU A 226 1.51 21.42 15.48
#